data_AF-A0A496UG91-F1
#
_entry.id   AF-A0A496UG91-F1
#
_cell.length_a   1.000
_cell.length_b   1.000
_cell.length_c   1.000
_cell.angle_alpha   90.00
_cell.angle_beta   90.00
_cell.angle_gamma   90.00
#
_symmetry.space_group_name_H-M   'P 1'
#
loop_
_entity.id
_entity.type
_entity.pdbx_description
1 polymer ?
#
loop_
_entity_poly.entity_id
_entity_poly.type
_entity_poly.pdbx_seq_one_letter_code
_entity_poly.pdbx_strand_id
1 'polypeptide(L)'
;MKILSVILLAVSALCLGSDVYIYNYDQVDLIWDPAVGDSIDTGYWVEQTLLSLGDNVDSGTELPTDLSSYDAVFMMMGMYTC
;
A
#
# COMPACT_ATOMS: atom_id res chain seq x y z
N MET A 1 -26.73 5.29 -27.32
CA MET A 1 -25.39 5.93 -27.31
C MET A 1 -25.12 6.73 -26.04
N LYS A 2 -26.00 7.62 -25.55
CA LYS A 2 -25.76 8.42 -24.33
C LYS A 2 -25.50 7.62 -23.04
N ILE A 3 -26.21 6.51 -22.82
CA ILE A 3 -26.07 5.68 -21.61
C ILE A 3 -24.75 4.89 -21.62
N LEU A 4 -24.30 4.44 -22.80
CA LEU A 4 -23.06 3.67 -22.96
C LEU A 4 -21.83 4.51 -22.56
N SER A 5 -21.80 5.79 -22.90
CA SER A 5 -20.70 6.70 -22.55
C SER A 5 -20.59 6.94 -21.05
N VAL A 6 -21.71 6.99 -20.32
CA VAL A 6 -21.74 7.16 -18.86
C VAL A 6 -21.23 5.90 -18.17
N ILE A 7 -21.64 4.72 -18.66
CA ILE A 7 -21.14 3.44 -18.14
C ILE A 7 -19.64 3.32 -18.38
N LEU A 8 -19.15 3.70 -19.56
CA LEU A 8 -17.72 3.63 -19.86
C LEU A 8 -16.89 4.53 -18.94
N LEU A 9 -17.34 5.77 -18.71
CA LEU A 9 -16.68 6.70 -17.77
C LEU A 9 -16.68 6.18 -16.33
N ALA A 10 -17.79 5.59 -15.89
CA ALA A 10 -17.90 5.02 -14.55
C ALA A 10 -16.97 3.81 -14.37
N VAL A 11 -16.84 2.95 -15.39
CA VAL A 11 -15.92 1.81 -15.38
C VAL A 11 -14.47 2.27 -15.36
N SER A 12 -14.11 3.31 -16.13
CA SER A 12 -12.76 3.88 -16.10
C SER A 12 -12.37 4.44 -14.74
N ALA A 13 -13.32 5.07 -14.03
CA ALA A 13 -13.08 5.60 -12.69
C ALA A 13 -12.89 4.50 -11.62
N LEU A 14 -13.43 3.29 -11.86
CA LEU A 14 -13.31 2.15 -10.95
C LEU A 14 -11.97 1.40 -11.10
N CYS A 15 -11.17 1.68 -12.13
CA CYS A 15 -9.89 0.99 -12.42
C CYS A 15 -8.66 1.89 -12.21
N LEU A 16 -8.75 2.94 -11.38
CA LEU A 16 -7.63 3.89 -11.17
C LEU A 16 -6.72 3.53 -10.00
N GLY A 17 -7.05 2.51 -9.19
CA GLY A 17 -6.18 2.05 -8.12
C GLY A 17 -5.01 1.26 -8.69
N SER A 18 -3.79 1.59 -8.26
CA SER A 18 -2.60 0.80 -8.55
C SER A 18 -2.47 -0.38 -7.58
N ASP A 19 -1.90 -1.49 -8.05
CA ASP A 19 -1.60 -2.64 -7.19
C ASP A 19 -0.18 -2.45 -6.61
N VAL A 20 -0.06 -2.29 -5.30
CA VAL A 20 1.19 -1.92 -4.63
C VAL A 20 1.59 -2.98 -3.60
N TYR A 21 2.87 -3.36 -3.60
CA TYR A 21 3.43 -4.21 -2.57
C TYR A 21 4.31 -3.42 -1.58
N ILE A 22 4.09 -3.61 -0.27
CA ILE A 22 4.95 -3.10 0.80
C ILE A 22 5.72 -4.26 1.42
N TYR A 23 7.02 -4.28 1.14
CA TYR A 23 7.96 -5.21 1.76
C TYR A 23 8.50 -4.62 3.06
N ASN A 24 8.03 -5.13 4.19
CA ASN A 24 8.46 -4.72 5.52
C ASN A 24 9.64 -5.60 5.97
N TYR A 25 10.85 -5.17 5.66
CA TYR A 25 12.06 -5.97 5.92
C TYR A 25 12.35 -6.14 7.42
N ASP A 26 12.08 -5.11 8.22
CA ASP A 26 12.37 -5.11 9.65
C ASP A 26 11.15 -4.68 10.46
N GLN A 27 10.37 -5.68 10.89
CA GLN A 27 9.23 -5.47 11.78
C GLN A 27 9.62 -5.35 13.26
N VAL A 28 10.90 -5.50 13.60
CA VAL A 28 11.35 -5.40 14.99
C VAL A 28 11.44 -3.92 15.40
N ASP A 29 11.66 -3.03 14.42
CA ASP A 29 11.66 -1.58 14.60
C ASP A 29 10.23 -1.03 14.63
N LEU A 30 9.56 -1.22 15.77
CA LEU A 30 8.24 -0.65 16.02
C LEU A 30 8.34 0.74 16.68
N ILE A 31 7.52 1.66 16.20
CA ILE A 31 7.44 3.04 16.71
C ILE A 31 6.07 3.23 17.38
N TRP A 32 6.06 3.71 18.63
CA TRP A 32 4.80 4.00 19.31
C TRP A 32 4.02 5.12 18.62
N ASP A 33 2.77 4.84 18.25
CA ASP A 33 1.85 5.81 17.68
C ASP A 33 0.66 6.06 18.63
N PRO A 34 0.54 7.26 19.23
CA PRO A 34 -0.55 7.56 20.15
C PRO A 34 -1.93 7.68 19.49
N ALA A 35 -2.01 7.90 18.17
CA ALA A 35 -3.28 7.94 17.44
C ALA A 35 -3.85 6.54 17.23
N VAL A 36 -2.97 5.55 17.04
CA VAL A 36 -3.34 4.13 16.99
C VAL A 36 -3.50 3.56 18.40
N GLY A 37 -2.76 4.11 19.37
CA GLY A 37 -2.72 3.61 20.74
C GLY A 37 -1.90 2.33 20.87
N ASP A 38 -1.01 2.07 19.91
CA ASP A 38 -0.10 0.91 19.87
C ASP A 38 1.19 1.28 19.12
N SER A 39 2.15 0.37 19.11
CA SER A 39 3.34 0.47 18.25
C SER A 39 3.04 -0.02 16.84
N ILE A 40 3.50 0.75 15.86
CA ILE A 40 3.35 0.46 14.43
C ILE A 40 4.70 0.14 13.80
N ASP A 41 4.69 -0.64 12.72
CA ASP A 41 5.88 -0.84 11.90
C ASP A 41 6.13 0.35 10.96
N THR A 42 7.29 0.35 10.30
CA THR A 42 7.70 1.43 9.40
C THR A 42 6.81 1.55 8.16
N GLY A 43 6.18 0.45 7.72
CA GLY A 43 5.29 0.39 6.57
C GLY A 43 3.88 0.94 6.82
N TYR A 44 3.42 0.97 8.08
CA TYR A 44 2.04 1.29 8.43
C TYR A 44 1.51 2.58 7.79
N TRP A 45 2.20 3.71 7.94
CA TRP A 45 1.70 4.99 7.41
C TRP A 45 1.74 5.05 5.88
N VAL A 46 2.65 4.32 5.25
CA VAL A 46 2.69 4.18 3.79
C VAL A 46 1.45 3.40 3.32
N GLU A 47 1.13 2.29 3.99
CA GLU A 47 -0.08 1.51 3.73
C GLU A 47 -1.34 2.36 3.87
N GLN A 48 -1.50 3.06 5.01
CA GLN A 48 -2.68 3.90 5.24
C GLN A 48 -2.82 5.04 4.21
N THR A 49 -1.69 5.61 3.76
CA THR A 49 -1.70 6.67 2.75
C THR A 49 -2.17 6.11 1.39
N LEU A 50 -1.61 4.99 0.94
CA LEU A 50 -1.97 4.37 -0.34
C LEU A 50 -3.43 3.91 -0.37
N LEU A 51 -3.90 3.28 0.72
CA LEU A 51 -5.31 2.93 0.87
C LEU A 51 -6.22 4.18 0.81
N SER A 52 -5.81 5.30 1.40
CA SER A 52 -6.58 6.56 1.34
C SER A 52 -6.63 7.18 -0.07
N LEU A 53 -5.64 6.88 -0.91
CA LEU A 53 -5.60 7.30 -2.32
C LEU A 53 -6.42 6.38 -3.25
N GLY A 54 -6.87 5.24 -2.74
CA GLY A 54 -7.67 4.26 -3.48
C GLY A 54 -6.85 3.18 -4.18
N ASP A 55 -5.58 3.02 -3.80
CA ASP A 55 -4.72 1.93 -4.27
C ASP A 55 -5.04 0.61 -3.56
N ASN A 56 -4.74 -0.51 -4.22
CA ASN A 56 -4.76 -1.83 -3.59
C ASN A 56 -3.37 -2.08 -3.00
N VAL A 57 -3.32 -2.47 -1.73
CA VAL A 57 -2.04 -2.66 -1.03
C VAL A 57 -1.96 -4.05 -0.45
N ASP A 58 -0.90 -4.77 -0.83
CA ASP A 58 -0.47 -6.00 -0.18
C ASP A 58 0.81 -5.71 0.62
N SER A 59 0.86 -6.14 1.88
CA SER A 59 2.05 -5.97 2.73
C SER A 59 2.53 -7.30 3.28
N GLY A 60 3.86 -7.43 3.47
CA GLY A 60 4.44 -8.67 4.01
C GLY A 60 5.91 -8.56 4.40
N THR A 61 6.37 -9.58 5.12
CA THR A 61 7.74 -9.71 5.66
C THR A 61 8.67 -10.52 4.77
N GLU A 62 8.14 -11.13 3.71
CA GLU A 62 8.89 -11.92 2.75
C GLU A 62 8.64 -11.37 1.36
N LEU A 63 9.70 -11.08 0.61
CA LEU A 63 9.56 -10.57 -0.75
C LEU A 63 9.08 -11.70 -1.69
N PRO A 64 7.94 -11.55 -2.38
CA PRO A 64 7.47 -12.54 -3.33
C PRO A 64 8.48 -12.76 -4.46
N THR A 65 8.57 -14.00 -4.96
CA THR A 65 9.44 -14.31 -6.11
C THR A 65 8.93 -13.73 -7.42
N ASP A 66 7.64 -13.40 -7.49
CA ASP A 66 6.99 -12.75 -8.63
C ASP A 66 6.34 -11.45 -8.17
N LEU A 67 6.74 -10.35 -8.80
CA LEU A 67 6.25 -9.00 -8.53
C LEU A 67 5.49 -8.41 -9.73
N SER A 68 5.25 -9.21 -10.78
CA SER A 68 4.65 -8.74 -12.03
C SER A 68 3.19 -8.30 -11.89
N SER A 69 2.52 -8.67 -10.79
CA SER A 69 1.18 -8.23 -10.44
C SER A 69 1.13 -6.84 -9.79
N TYR A 70 2.27 -6.24 -9.45
CA TYR A 70 2.32 -4.95 -8.77
C TYR A 70 2.87 -3.85 -9.69
N ASP A 71 2.24 -2.69 -9.66
CA ASP A 71 2.68 -1.48 -10.34
C ASP A 71 3.85 -0.80 -9.61
N ALA A 72 3.93 -0.95 -8.28
CA ALA A 72 4.99 -0.41 -7.45
C ALA A 72 5.32 -1.31 -6.26
N VAL A 73 6.58 -1.25 -5.82
CA VAL A 73 7.07 -1.98 -4.64
C VAL A 73 7.82 -1.02 -3.71
N PHE A 74 7.35 -0.90 -2.48
CA PHE A 74 8.01 -0.14 -1.41
C PHE A 74 8.80 -1.10 -0.53
N MET A 75 10.10 -0.86 -0.39
CA MET A 75 10.95 -1.62 0.53
C MET A 75 11.18 -0.79 1.79
N MET A 76 10.53 -1.19 2.88
CA MET A 76 10.67 -0.55 4.18
C MET A 76 11.87 -1.17 4.87
N MET A 77 12.96 -0.41 4.91
CA MET A 77 14.12 -0.74 5.71
C MET A 77 13.90 -0.13 7.10
N GLY A 78 14.21 -0.91 8.14
CA GLY A 78 14.12 -0.46 9.53
C GLY A 78 14.76 0.91 9.73
N MET A 79 14.22 1.68 10.67
CA MET A 79 14.88 2.91 11.07
C MET A 79 16.10 2.52 11.90
N TYR A 80 17.31 2.87 11.45
CA TYR A 80 18.50 2.86 12.31
C TYR A 80 18.25 3.82 13.49
N THR A 81 17.69 3.31 14.58
CA THR A 81 17.64 4.02 15.86
C THR A 81 19.03 3.90 16.47
N CYS A 82 19.85 4.92 16.27
CA CYS A 82 21.12 5.08 16.98
C CYS A 82 20.91 5.46 18.45
#